data_AF-A0A162SLZ4-F1
#
_entry.id   AF-A0A162SLZ4-F1
#
_cell.length_a   1.000
_cell.length_b   1.000
_cell.length_c   1.000
_cell.angle_alpha   90.00
_cell.angle_beta   90.00
_cell.angle_gamma   90.00
#
_symmetry.space_group_name_H-M   'P 1'
#
loop_
_entity.id
_entity.type
_entity.pdbx_description
1 polymer ?
#
loop_
_entity_poly.entity_id
_entity_poly.type
_entity_poly.pdbx_seq_one_letter_code
_entity_poly.pdbx_strand_id
1 'polypeptide(L)'
;MDSYVSSHLQKYYKNPDKTKRDVQNLLQHYRGLQPKVETFVFNDGASKQLLCLGGTIPVHYKGSDYNIPVALWLLETHPINAPMVFVRPTSDMRLRISKHVDHNGKVYMPYLHVWSANESDLVALVQVMIIIFGEQPPVYSVAGQPQTNPAAGYPGSLAGYPPYPTSATAYPPATPYPPYPPVNGPSSNYPAYSGAYPPYPSTPGAITASAYPPYPTSTGVTSTQSTGTISEDHIRASLLSAVEDKVRRRLSEIFAQSQAEIETLKKTENELRMGQSKLEDLGRRLDQEQSEVERSIASLRERHTELEDSLGKLKSQDANFDVDEAVVTTAPIYRQLLNAYAEEAATEDAIYYLGEGLRRGVIELDVFLKNVRSLSRKQFMLRALMERCRQQAGLSA
;
A
#
# COMPACT_ATOMS: atom_id res chain seq x y z
N MET A 1 16.80 -25.40 4.14
CA MET A 1 17.02 -24.31 3.17
C MET A 1 17.80 -24.93 2.06
N ASP A 2 17.22 -24.93 0.87
CA ASP A 2 17.52 -26.01 -0.07
C ASP A 2 18.62 -25.58 -1.03
N SER A 3 19.22 -26.56 -1.70
CA SER A 3 20.32 -26.31 -2.65
C SER A 3 19.89 -25.34 -3.75
N TYR A 4 18.67 -25.52 -4.28
CA TYR A 4 18.07 -24.64 -5.28
C TYR A 4 17.89 -23.19 -4.78
N VAL A 5 17.35 -22.97 -3.58
CA VAL A 5 17.19 -21.62 -3.02
C VAL A 5 18.56 -20.96 -2.81
N SER A 6 19.55 -21.73 -2.36
CA SER A 6 20.92 -21.24 -2.16
C SER A 6 21.58 -20.84 -3.48
N SER A 7 21.36 -21.59 -4.58
CA SER A 7 21.91 -21.24 -5.89
C SER A 7 21.18 -20.06 -6.55
N HIS A 8 19.87 -19.90 -6.31
CA HIS A 8 19.11 -18.72 -6.75
C HIS A 8 19.61 -17.44 -6.10
N LEU A 9 19.83 -17.46 -4.77
CA LEU A 9 20.45 -16.34 -4.06
C LEU A 9 21.81 -15.97 -4.67
N GLN A 10 22.71 -16.94 -4.86
CA GLN A 10 24.05 -16.70 -5.40
C GLN A 10 24.05 -16.10 -6.82
N LYS A 11 23.01 -16.37 -7.62
CA LYS A 11 22.90 -15.93 -9.02
C LYS A 11 22.21 -14.58 -9.21
N TYR A 12 21.27 -14.21 -8.33
CA TYR A 12 20.39 -13.05 -8.54
C TYR A 12 20.41 -11.99 -7.43
N TYR A 13 20.92 -12.29 -6.23
CA TYR A 13 20.94 -11.33 -5.11
C TYR A 13 22.30 -10.64 -5.01
N LYS A 14 22.29 -9.33 -4.71
CA LYS A 14 23.51 -8.52 -4.58
C LYS A 14 24.34 -8.89 -3.35
N ASN A 15 23.69 -9.33 -2.26
CA ASN A 15 24.34 -9.72 -1.01
C ASN A 15 23.93 -11.16 -0.61
N PRO A 16 24.34 -12.20 -1.36
CA PRO A 16 23.80 -13.55 -1.20
C PRO A 16 24.10 -14.13 0.19
N ASP A 17 25.32 -13.98 0.70
CA ASP A 17 25.73 -14.53 2.01
C ASP A 17 25.02 -13.89 3.19
N LYS A 18 24.81 -12.56 3.18
CA LYS A 18 24.02 -11.90 4.24
C LYS A 18 22.54 -12.27 4.14
N THR A 19 21.95 -12.23 2.94
CA THR A 19 20.56 -12.68 2.72
C THR A 19 20.35 -14.11 3.23
N LYS A 20 21.27 -15.04 2.90
CA LYS A 20 21.25 -16.42 3.36
C LYS A 20 21.35 -16.53 4.88
N ARG A 21 22.22 -15.76 5.53
CA ARG A 21 22.38 -15.73 6.99
C ARG A 21 21.13 -15.19 7.69
N ASP A 22 20.59 -14.07 7.23
CA ASP A 22 19.40 -13.44 7.80
C ASP A 22 18.18 -14.37 7.71
N VAL A 23 18.01 -15.03 6.56
CA VAL A 23 16.96 -16.05 6.33
C VAL A 23 17.18 -17.28 7.21
N GLN A 24 18.41 -17.78 7.34
CA GLN A 24 18.71 -18.91 8.23
C GLN A 24 18.43 -18.57 9.70
N ASN A 25 18.73 -17.35 10.13
CA ASN A 25 18.42 -16.86 11.48
C ASN A 25 16.90 -16.80 11.73
N LEU A 26 16.13 -16.27 10.77
CA LEU A 26 14.66 -16.25 10.86
C LEU A 26 14.07 -17.66 10.97
N LEU A 27 14.51 -18.58 10.11
CA LEU A 27 14.04 -19.98 10.08
C LEU A 27 14.52 -20.82 11.27
N GLN A 28 15.46 -20.30 12.09
CA GLN A 28 15.81 -20.90 13.38
C GLN A 28 14.82 -20.50 14.49
N HIS A 29 14.34 -19.25 14.47
CA HIS A 29 13.36 -18.75 15.43
C HIS A 29 11.92 -19.16 15.08
N TYR A 30 11.51 -19.03 13.81
CA TYR A 30 10.14 -19.22 13.36
C TYR A 30 10.01 -20.43 12.42
N ARG A 31 9.77 -21.61 13.01
CA ARG A 31 9.63 -22.89 12.28
C ARG A 31 8.38 -23.00 11.41
N GLY A 32 7.40 -22.12 11.60
CA GLY A 32 6.20 -22.02 10.78
C GLY A 32 6.43 -21.38 9.40
N LEU A 33 7.61 -20.77 9.16
CA LEU A 33 7.98 -20.15 7.88
C LEU A 33 8.85 -21.10 7.03
N GLN A 34 8.71 -21.01 5.71
CA GLN A 34 9.50 -21.79 4.74
C GLN A 34 10.04 -20.90 3.60
N PRO A 35 11.31 -21.05 3.19
CA PRO A 35 11.88 -20.31 2.07
C PRO A 35 11.49 -20.96 0.72
N LYS A 36 10.88 -20.19 -0.17
CA LYS A 36 10.51 -20.61 -1.54
C LYS A 36 10.92 -19.55 -2.55
N VAL A 37 11.33 -19.96 -3.74
CA VAL A 37 11.42 -19.02 -4.88
C VAL A 37 10.05 -19.00 -5.55
N GLU A 38 9.39 -17.85 -5.54
CA GLU A 38 8.07 -17.64 -6.13
C GLU A 38 8.15 -16.47 -7.14
N THR A 39 7.26 -16.43 -8.13
CA THR A 39 7.16 -15.26 -9.02
C THR A 39 6.37 -14.16 -8.31
N PHE A 40 6.99 -12.99 -8.14
CA PHE A 40 6.35 -11.77 -7.70
C PHE A 40 6.01 -10.88 -8.90
N VAL A 41 4.83 -10.26 -8.89
CA VAL A 41 4.40 -9.28 -9.89
C VAL A 41 4.34 -7.91 -9.21
N PHE A 42 5.03 -6.94 -9.78
CA PHE A 42 5.10 -5.56 -9.29
C PHE A 42 3.94 -4.72 -9.85
N ASN A 43 3.70 -3.55 -9.25
CA ASN A 43 2.60 -2.63 -9.61
C ASN A 43 2.71 -2.06 -11.04
N ASP A 44 3.88 -2.12 -11.67
CA ASP A 44 4.15 -1.74 -13.05
C ASP A 44 3.92 -2.90 -14.06
N GLY A 45 3.48 -4.07 -13.57
CA GLY A 45 3.31 -5.29 -14.37
C GLY A 45 4.60 -6.11 -14.55
N ALA A 46 5.77 -5.61 -14.10
CA ALA A 46 7.01 -6.37 -14.18
C ALA A 46 6.94 -7.62 -13.28
N SER A 47 7.54 -8.73 -13.73
CA SER A 47 7.54 -10.00 -13.00
C SER A 47 8.96 -10.48 -12.71
N LYS A 48 9.24 -10.93 -11.49
CA LYS A 48 10.55 -11.47 -11.08
C LYS A 48 10.41 -12.69 -10.18
N GLN A 49 11.38 -13.61 -10.23
CA GLN A 49 11.50 -14.71 -9.28
C GLN A 49 12.25 -14.25 -8.02
N LEU A 50 11.54 -14.10 -6.92
CA LEU A 50 12.06 -13.61 -5.64
C LEU A 50 11.96 -14.69 -4.55
N LEU A 51 12.79 -14.57 -3.52
CA LEU A 51 12.69 -15.35 -2.30
C LEU A 51 11.49 -14.87 -1.47
N CYS A 52 10.51 -15.73 -1.34
CA CYS A 52 9.35 -15.63 -0.46
C CYS A 52 9.61 -16.48 0.80
N LEU A 53 9.47 -15.88 1.98
CA LEU A 53 9.45 -16.58 3.26
C LEU A 53 7.98 -16.71 3.68
N GLY A 54 7.33 -17.76 3.17
CA GLY A 54 5.89 -18.00 3.33
C GLY A 54 5.59 -19.03 4.41
N GLY A 55 4.53 -18.81 5.18
CA GLY A 55 4.10 -19.73 6.23
C GLY A 55 3.24 -19.06 7.28
N THR A 56 3.35 -19.47 8.54
CA THR A 56 2.63 -18.87 9.68
C THR A 56 3.56 -18.33 10.77
N ILE A 57 3.09 -17.31 11.49
CA ILE A 57 3.71 -16.79 12.72
C ILE A 57 2.73 -16.92 13.90
N PRO A 58 3.21 -17.31 15.10
CA PRO A 58 2.35 -17.42 16.28
C PRO A 58 2.08 -16.04 16.88
N VAL A 59 0.80 -15.71 17.10
CA VAL A 59 0.34 -14.42 17.61
C VAL A 59 -0.64 -14.64 18.75
N HIS A 60 -0.30 -14.13 19.93
CA HIS A 60 -1.18 -14.18 21.10
C HIS A 60 -2.25 -13.08 21.01
N TYR A 61 -3.54 -13.44 21.08
CA TYR A 61 -4.65 -12.50 21.09
C TYR A 61 -5.72 -12.94 22.09
N LYS A 62 -6.06 -12.06 23.04
CA LYS A 62 -7.14 -12.27 24.03
C LYS A 62 -7.09 -13.62 24.78
N GLY A 63 -5.91 -14.12 25.11
CA GLY A 63 -5.75 -15.38 25.86
C GLY A 63 -5.61 -16.64 24.99
N SER A 64 -5.63 -16.51 23.66
CA SER A 64 -5.47 -17.61 22.71
C SER A 64 -4.36 -17.33 21.69
N ASP A 65 -3.63 -18.37 21.29
CA ASP A 65 -2.57 -18.27 20.28
C ASP A 65 -3.10 -18.61 18.88
N TYR A 66 -2.86 -17.72 17.91
CA TYR A 66 -3.30 -17.84 16.53
C TYR A 66 -2.11 -17.94 15.58
N ASN A 67 -2.16 -18.87 14.63
CA ASN A 67 -1.14 -19.03 13.60
C ASN A 67 -1.50 -18.17 12.38
N ILE A 68 -0.98 -16.95 12.32
CA ILE A 68 -1.35 -15.98 11.29
C ILE A 68 -0.52 -16.21 10.02
N PRO A 69 -1.16 -16.43 8.86
CA PRO A 69 -0.44 -16.74 7.61
C PRO A 69 0.16 -15.49 6.97
N VAL A 70 1.45 -15.53 6.67
CA VAL A 70 2.24 -14.40 6.16
C VAL A 70 3.21 -14.82 5.06
N ALA A 71 3.66 -13.85 4.26
CA ALA A 71 4.71 -14.00 3.26
C ALA A 71 5.62 -12.76 3.28
N LEU A 72 6.90 -12.96 3.56
CA LEU A 72 7.93 -11.91 3.51
C LEU A 72 8.75 -12.08 2.24
N TRP A 73 8.64 -11.15 1.30
CA TRP A 73 9.40 -11.16 0.04
C TRP A 73 10.68 -10.35 0.18
N LEU A 74 11.83 -10.97 -0.09
CA LEU A 74 13.13 -10.29 -0.10
C LEU A 74 13.45 -9.82 -1.52
N LEU A 75 13.71 -8.54 -1.71
CA LEU A 75 14.19 -8.00 -2.98
C LEU A 75 15.65 -8.43 -3.24
N GLU A 76 16.06 -8.50 -4.50
CA GLU A 76 17.45 -8.81 -4.93
C GLU A 76 18.52 -7.92 -4.26
N THR A 77 18.11 -6.75 -3.75
CA THR A 77 18.93 -5.76 -3.06
C THR A 77 19.00 -5.93 -1.54
N HIS A 78 18.34 -6.94 -0.95
CA HIS A 78 18.39 -7.23 0.50
C HIS A 78 19.84 -7.28 1.01
N PRO A 79 20.16 -6.73 2.21
CA PRO A 79 19.28 -6.03 3.15
C PRO A 79 19.16 -4.52 2.90
N ILE A 80 19.59 -3.99 1.75
CA ILE A 80 19.59 -2.53 1.49
C ILE A 80 18.17 -1.96 1.46
N ASN A 81 17.23 -2.70 0.86
CA ASN A 81 15.80 -2.38 0.89
C ASN A 81 15.07 -3.31 1.86
N ALA A 82 14.03 -2.79 2.50
CA ALA A 82 13.13 -3.55 3.37
C ALA A 82 12.42 -4.70 2.61
N PRO A 83 12.06 -5.79 3.29
CA PRO A 83 11.23 -6.84 2.71
C PRO A 83 9.79 -6.36 2.47
N MET A 84 9.17 -6.84 1.40
CA MET A 84 7.74 -6.60 1.15
C MET A 84 6.92 -7.67 1.86
N VAL A 85 6.20 -7.28 2.92
CA VAL A 85 5.47 -8.20 3.79
C VAL A 85 3.98 -8.21 3.44
N PHE A 86 3.38 -9.40 3.37
CA PHE A 86 1.96 -9.60 3.14
C PHE A 86 1.38 -10.61 4.13
N VAL A 87 0.10 -10.44 4.48
CA VAL A 87 -0.76 -11.45 5.11
C VAL A 87 -1.43 -12.25 3.99
N ARG A 88 -1.45 -13.58 4.08
CA ARG A 88 -2.05 -14.49 3.08
C ARG A 88 -3.21 -15.30 3.69
N PRO A 89 -4.45 -14.76 3.77
CA PRO A 89 -5.60 -15.48 4.33
C PRO A 89 -5.83 -16.84 3.66
N THR A 90 -6.22 -17.84 4.45
CA THR A 90 -6.76 -19.11 3.95
C THR A 90 -8.21 -18.95 3.50
N SER A 91 -8.79 -19.95 2.84
CA SER A 91 -10.15 -19.92 2.27
C SER A 91 -11.26 -19.71 3.33
N ASP A 92 -10.98 -20.03 4.59
CA ASP A 92 -11.84 -19.86 5.76
C ASP A 92 -11.57 -18.55 6.53
N MET A 93 -10.65 -17.70 6.06
CA MET A 93 -10.30 -16.42 6.67
C MET A 93 -10.65 -15.23 5.77
N ARG A 94 -10.93 -14.08 6.39
CA ARG A 94 -11.01 -12.78 5.72
C ARG A 94 -10.02 -11.80 6.33
N LEU A 95 -9.53 -10.90 5.49
CA LEU A 95 -8.60 -9.85 5.85
C LEU A 95 -9.30 -8.72 6.61
N ARG A 96 -8.61 -8.15 7.61
CA ARG A 96 -9.05 -6.99 8.39
C ARG A 96 -8.17 -5.79 8.05
N ILE A 97 -8.67 -4.93 7.16
CA ILE A 97 -8.03 -3.66 6.80
C ILE A 97 -7.81 -2.82 8.05
N SER A 98 -6.64 -2.18 8.16
CA SER A 98 -6.22 -1.39 9.32
C SER A 98 -5.14 -0.38 8.97
N LYS A 99 -4.74 0.46 9.93
CA LYS A 99 -3.53 1.31 9.86
C LYS A 99 -2.23 0.56 9.52
N HIS A 100 -2.22 -0.78 9.60
CA HIS A 100 -1.05 -1.61 9.36
C HIS A 100 -1.21 -2.61 8.21
N VAL A 101 -2.40 -2.75 7.61
CA VAL A 101 -2.68 -3.74 6.55
C VAL A 101 -3.70 -3.18 5.56
N ASP A 102 -3.35 -3.11 4.28
CA ASP A 102 -4.25 -2.63 3.20
C ASP A 102 -5.23 -3.71 2.73
N HIS A 103 -6.04 -3.42 1.71
CA HIS A 103 -7.02 -4.37 1.14
C HIS A 103 -6.37 -5.56 0.39
N ASN A 104 -5.09 -5.47 0.03
CA ASN A 104 -4.33 -6.53 -0.65
C ASN A 104 -3.53 -7.39 0.35
N GLY A 105 -3.68 -7.16 1.66
CA GLY A 105 -2.93 -7.85 2.70
C GLY A 105 -1.52 -7.35 2.90
N LYS A 106 -1.07 -6.30 2.19
CA LYS A 106 0.28 -5.76 2.33
C LYS A 106 0.41 -5.01 3.65
N VAL A 107 1.52 -5.23 4.34
CA VAL A 107 1.77 -4.78 5.70
C VAL A 107 2.59 -3.49 5.71
N TYR A 108 2.17 -2.52 6.53
CA TYR A 108 2.79 -1.21 6.70
C TYR A 108 3.07 -0.95 8.19
N MET A 109 4.34 -0.91 8.57
CA MET A 109 4.78 -0.77 9.96
C MET A 109 5.96 0.21 10.04
N PRO A 110 6.12 0.97 11.15
CA PRO A 110 7.24 1.91 11.29
C PRO A 110 8.61 1.27 11.08
N TYR A 111 8.79 0.03 11.54
CA TYR A 111 10.03 -0.75 11.37
C TYR A 111 10.41 -1.02 9.90
N LEU A 112 9.42 -1.10 8.99
CA LEU A 112 9.68 -1.21 7.54
C LEU A 112 10.02 0.15 6.90
N HIS A 113 9.55 1.26 7.50
CA HIS A 113 9.82 2.62 7.02
C HIS A 113 11.21 3.13 7.45
N VAL A 114 11.69 2.73 8.64
CA VAL A 114 13.04 3.11 9.14
C VAL A 114 14.07 1.98 8.96
N TRP A 115 13.82 1.06 8.02
CA TRP A 115 14.66 -0.11 7.79
C TRP A 115 16.10 0.29 7.40
N SER A 116 17.07 -0.27 8.12
CA SER A 116 18.51 -0.01 7.98
C SER A 116 19.27 -1.32 7.71
N ALA A 117 20.08 -1.34 6.65
CA ALA A 117 20.81 -2.54 6.21
C ALA A 117 21.79 -3.14 7.24
N ASN A 118 22.12 -2.37 8.28
CA ASN A 118 23.06 -2.74 9.35
C ASN A 118 22.37 -2.96 10.71
N GLU A 119 21.22 -2.33 10.96
CA GLU A 119 20.56 -2.30 12.28
C GLU A 119 19.20 -3.00 12.28
N SER A 120 18.61 -3.25 11.11
CA SER A 120 17.34 -3.97 10.96
C SER A 120 17.56 -5.41 10.52
N ASP A 121 16.75 -6.32 11.06
CA ASP A 121 16.76 -7.73 10.69
C ASP A 121 15.34 -8.33 10.60
N LEU A 122 15.27 -9.53 10.03
CA LEU A 122 13.99 -10.22 9.76
C LEU A 122 13.33 -10.78 11.03
N VAL A 123 14.11 -11.15 12.06
CA VAL A 123 13.61 -11.69 13.33
C VAL A 123 12.91 -10.58 14.11
N ALA A 124 13.57 -9.43 14.26
CA ALA A 124 13.02 -8.24 14.89
C ALA A 124 11.77 -7.71 14.15
N LEU A 125 11.77 -7.74 12.81
CA LEU A 125 10.58 -7.45 12.01
C LEU A 125 9.40 -8.38 12.37
N VAL A 126 9.62 -9.70 12.44
CA VAL A 126 8.55 -10.64 12.80
C VAL A 126 8.12 -10.49 14.27
N GLN A 127 9.02 -10.14 15.19
CA GLN A 127 8.64 -9.78 16.56
C GLN A 127 7.72 -8.55 16.60
N VAL A 128 8.03 -7.49 15.84
CA VAL A 128 7.18 -6.30 15.70
C VAL A 128 5.83 -6.65 15.07
N MET A 129 5.79 -7.54 14.08
CA MET A 129 4.53 -8.05 13.52
C MET A 129 3.69 -8.79 14.57
N ILE A 130 4.29 -9.66 15.38
CA ILE A 130 3.59 -10.43 16.42
C ILE A 130 3.00 -9.49 17.48
N ILE A 131 3.73 -8.46 17.91
CA ILE A 131 3.22 -7.46 18.86
C ILE A 131 2.02 -6.72 18.28
N ILE A 132 2.14 -6.16 17.07
CA ILE A 132 1.07 -5.37 16.44
C ILE A 132 -0.15 -6.23 16.12
N PHE A 133 0.03 -7.46 15.67
CA PHE A 133 -1.08 -8.38 15.40
C PHE A 133 -1.70 -8.94 16.69
N GLY A 134 -0.98 -8.95 17.81
CA GLY A 134 -1.49 -9.26 19.15
C GLY A 134 -2.36 -8.16 19.76
N GLU A 135 -2.20 -6.90 19.31
CA GLU A 135 -3.17 -5.83 19.58
C GLU A 135 -4.36 -5.91 18.60
N GLN A 136 -4.08 -5.99 17.30
CA GLN A 136 -5.06 -5.95 16.22
C GLN A 136 -4.80 -7.04 15.18
N PRO A 137 -5.45 -8.22 15.30
CA PRO A 137 -5.30 -9.29 14.32
C PRO A 137 -5.70 -8.85 12.90
N PRO A 138 -4.85 -9.08 11.89
CA PRO A 138 -5.10 -8.69 10.50
C PRO A 138 -6.02 -9.66 9.74
N VAL A 139 -6.45 -10.75 10.39
CA VAL A 139 -7.41 -11.73 9.84
C VAL A 139 -8.47 -12.08 10.88
N TYR A 140 -9.62 -12.55 10.41
CA TYR A 140 -10.65 -13.19 11.20
C TYR A 140 -11.18 -14.41 10.44
N SER A 141 -11.62 -15.45 11.18
CA SER A 141 -12.28 -16.61 10.59
C SER A 141 -13.70 -16.26 10.14
N VAL A 142 -14.10 -16.83 9.00
CA VAL A 142 -15.47 -16.79 8.46
C VAL A 142 -16.18 -18.13 8.60
N ALA A 143 -15.45 -19.20 8.94
CA ALA A 143 -16.01 -20.51 9.27
C ALA A 143 -17.05 -20.39 10.39
N GLY A 144 -18.32 -20.66 10.06
CA GLY A 144 -19.46 -20.58 10.98
C GLY A 144 -20.43 -19.42 10.75
N GLN A 145 -20.13 -18.47 9.85
CA GLN A 145 -21.15 -17.48 9.43
C GLN A 145 -22.14 -18.12 8.43
N PRO A 146 -23.47 -18.05 8.66
CA PRO A 146 -24.46 -18.41 7.64
C PRO A 146 -24.31 -17.53 6.40
N GLN A 147 -24.36 -18.11 5.20
CA GLN A 147 -24.40 -17.32 3.97
C GLN A 147 -25.73 -16.58 3.87
N THR A 148 -25.74 -15.29 4.20
CA THR A 148 -26.83 -14.37 3.84
C THR A 148 -26.76 -14.12 2.33
N ASN A 149 -27.35 -15.03 1.55
CA ASN A 149 -27.54 -14.83 0.12
C ASN A 149 -28.28 -13.51 -0.13
N PRO A 150 -27.86 -12.68 -1.10
CA PRO A 150 -28.64 -11.53 -1.55
C PRO A 150 -30.04 -12.00 -2.00
N ALA A 151 -31.09 -11.46 -1.39
CA ALA A 151 -32.45 -11.90 -1.64
C ALA A 151 -32.92 -11.50 -3.05
N ALA A 152 -33.38 -12.48 -3.83
CA ALA A 152 -33.96 -12.26 -5.15
C ALA A 152 -35.50 -12.25 -5.09
N GLY A 153 -36.12 -11.35 -5.84
CA GLY A 153 -37.49 -11.48 -6.38
C GLY A 153 -38.66 -11.69 -5.41
N TYR A 154 -39.41 -10.61 -5.13
CA TYR A 154 -40.86 -10.70 -4.87
C TYR A 154 -41.57 -11.29 -6.11
N PRO A 155 -42.66 -12.09 -5.96
CA PRO A 155 -43.99 -11.49 -5.74
C PRO A 155 -45.04 -12.30 -4.94
N GLY A 156 -45.97 -11.58 -4.29
CA GLY A 156 -47.42 -11.81 -4.47
C GLY A 156 -48.21 -12.77 -3.55
N SER A 157 -48.73 -12.26 -2.42
CA SER A 157 -49.94 -12.75 -1.69
C SER A 157 -49.86 -14.16 -1.03
N LEU A 158 -50.74 -14.59 -0.11
CA LEU A 158 -52.05 -14.09 0.35
C LEU A 158 -52.22 -14.25 1.89
N ALA A 159 -53.41 -13.99 2.45
CA ALA A 159 -53.64 -13.78 3.90
C ALA A 159 -53.80 -15.05 4.79
N GLY A 160 -53.59 -14.89 6.11
CA GLY A 160 -53.96 -15.88 7.14
C GLY A 160 -53.50 -15.51 8.58
N TYR A 161 -54.44 -15.36 9.53
CA TYR A 161 -54.22 -15.02 10.96
C TYR A 161 -55.42 -15.53 11.80
N PRO A 162 -55.32 -15.74 13.14
CA PRO A 162 -54.17 -16.13 13.96
C PRO A 162 -54.33 -17.63 14.39
N PRO A 163 -54.84 -18.09 15.56
CA PRO A 163 -55.14 -17.47 16.87
C PRO A 163 -54.08 -17.76 17.97
N TYR A 164 -54.20 -17.08 19.11
CA TYR A 164 -53.59 -17.44 20.41
C TYR A 164 -54.69 -17.90 21.39
N PRO A 165 -54.35 -18.58 22.50
CA PRO A 165 -55.12 -18.50 23.73
C PRO A 165 -54.32 -17.93 24.92
N THR A 166 -54.88 -16.89 25.53
CA THR A 166 -54.72 -16.49 26.94
C THR A 166 -55.41 -17.53 27.86
N SER A 167 -55.23 -17.65 29.18
CA SER A 167 -54.35 -17.06 30.22
C SER A 167 -54.74 -17.69 31.57
N ALA A 168 -53.83 -17.82 32.57
CA ALA A 168 -54.11 -17.58 34.01
C ALA A 168 -52.98 -18.04 34.96
N THR A 169 -52.79 -17.23 35.99
CA THR A 169 -51.95 -17.35 37.21
C THR A 169 -51.97 -18.67 37.99
N ALA A 170 -50.77 -19.14 38.39
CA ALA A 170 -50.50 -19.66 39.75
C ALA A 170 -48.99 -19.64 40.10
N TYR A 171 -48.62 -19.04 41.24
CA TYR A 171 -47.40 -19.31 42.04
C TYR A 171 -47.77 -20.31 43.16
N PRO A 172 -46.86 -20.91 43.98
CA PRO A 172 -45.44 -20.60 44.25
C PRO A 172 -44.55 -21.89 44.33
N PRO A 173 -43.50 -22.02 45.17
CA PRO A 173 -42.40 -21.12 45.55
C PRO A 173 -41.01 -21.64 45.07
N ALA A 174 -39.93 -20.94 45.38
CA ALA A 174 -38.54 -21.37 45.13
C ALA A 174 -37.88 -22.05 46.37
N THR A 175 -36.90 -22.91 46.13
CA THR A 175 -35.98 -23.49 47.14
C THR A 175 -34.52 -23.50 46.65
N PRO A 176 -33.50 -23.48 47.53
CA PRO A 176 -32.16 -22.96 47.19
C PRO A 176 -31.06 -24.02 47.01
N TYR A 177 -29.93 -23.60 46.44
CA TYR A 177 -28.69 -24.39 46.36
C TYR A 177 -27.89 -24.39 47.70
N PRO A 178 -27.11 -25.45 47.99
CA PRO A 178 -26.27 -25.56 49.19
C PRO A 178 -24.90 -24.83 49.08
N PRO A 179 -24.19 -24.60 50.21
CA PRO A 179 -23.02 -23.70 50.28
C PRO A 179 -21.65 -24.41 50.27
N TYR A 180 -20.57 -23.62 50.20
CA TYR A 180 -19.18 -24.03 50.47
C TYR A 180 -18.60 -23.38 51.75
N PRO A 181 -17.56 -23.96 52.41
CA PRO A 181 -17.08 -23.54 53.74
C PRO A 181 -15.94 -22.49 53.72
N PRO A 182 -15.58 -21.89 54.87
CA PRO A 182 -14.65 -20.76 54.97
C PRO A 182 -13.21 -21.12 55.39
N VAL A 183 -12.27 -20.18 55.20
CA VAL A 183 -10.94 -20.14 55.84
C VAL A 183 -10.64 -18.69 56.31
N ASN A 184 -9.90 -18.56 57.41
CA ASN A 184 -9.71 -17.30 58.15
C ASN A 184 -8.65 -16.35 57.56
N GLY A 185 -8.75 -15.06 57.93
CA GLY A 185 -7.62 -14.11 57.88
C GLY A 185 -6.57 -14.35 58.98
N PRO A 186 -5.56 -13.47 59.09
CA PRO A 186 -5.81 -12.22 59.81
C PRO A 186 -5.31 -10.94 59.10
N SER A 187 -5.63 -9.78 59.71
CA SER A 187 -5.50 -8.42 59.18
C SER A 187 -4.18 -7.71 59.50
N SER A 188 -3.84 -6.67 58.72
CA SER A 188 -3.21 -5.44 59.23
C SER A 188 -3.45 -4.20 58.34
N ASN A 189 -3.44 -3.03 58.97
CA ASN A 189 -3.94 -1.73 58.51
C ASN A 189 -3.46 -1.18 57.14
N TYR A 190 -4.37 -0.45 56.49
CA TYR A 190 -4.06 0.70 55.62
C TYR A 190 -3.88 1.99 56.45
N PRO A 191 -3.20 3.00 55.87
CA PRO A 191 -3.81 4.33 55.76
C PRO A 191 -3.86 4.79 54.28
N ALA A 192 -4.61 5.87 54.01
CA ALA A 192 -4.78 6.44 52.68
C ALA A 192 -4.46 7.95 52.67
N TYR A 193 -3.98 8.49 51.53
CA TYR A 193 -4.29 9.87 51.11
C TYR A 193 -4.10 10.10 49.60
N SER A 194 -4.43 11.31 49.13
CA SER A 194 -4.58 11.75 47.74
C SER A 194 -3.33 11.66 46.85
N GLY A 195 -3.55 11.55 45.52
CA GLY A 195 -2.51 11.75 44.50
C GLY A 195 -2.30 13.23 44.09
N ALA A 196 -1.18 13.47 43.39
CA ALA A 196 -0.82 14.74 42.74
C ALA A 196 0.01 14.46 41.47
N TYR A 197 0.09 15.43 40.55
CA TYR A 197 0.77 15.28 39.25
C TYR A 197 2.30 15.50 39.32
N PRO A 198 3.10 14.90 38.41
CA PRO A 198 4.57 15.03 38.41
C PRO A 198 5.08 16.27 37.65
N PRO A 199 6.20 16.89 38.08
CA PRO A 199 6.89 17.97 37.35
C PRO A 199 8.00 17.46 36.41
N TYR A 200 8.46 18.35 35.51
CA TYR A 200 9.58 18.11 34.59
C TYR A 200 10.98 18.26 35.25
N PRO A 201 12.04 17.65 34.69
CA PRO A 201 13.38 17.62 35.29
C PRO A 201 14.23 18.87 34.98
N SER A 202 15.25 19.12 35.82
CA SER A 202 16.26 20.17 35.68
C SER A 202 17.67 19.61 35.49
N THR A 203 18.55 20.37 34.84
CA THR A 203 19.97 20.05 34.59
C THR A 203 20.91 20.81 35.55
N PRO A 204 22.15 20.33 35.76
CA PRO A 204 22.97 20.75 36.92
C PRO A 204 23.92 21.92 36.67
N GLY A 205 24.25 22.65 37.76
CA GLY A 205 25.31 23.65 37.83
C GLY A 205 25.91 23.69 39.24
N ALA A 206 27.22 23.96 39.36
CA ALA A 206 27.98 23.76 40.61
C ALA A 206 28.24 25.06 41.41
N ILE A 207 28.65 24.87 42.66
CA ILE A 207 29.02 25.90 43.65
C ILE A 207 30.36 26.58 43.35
N THR A 208 30.48 27.88 43.63
CA THR A 208 31.57 28.48 44.44
C THR A 208 31.40 30.01 44.65
N ALA A 209 32.01 30.51 45.73
CA ALA A 209 32.55 31.86 45.94
C ALA A 209 31.66 33.13 45.87
N SER A 210 31.63 33.82 47.00
CA SER A 210 31.11 35.17 47.26
C SER A 210 31.83 36.32 46.55
N ALA A 211 31.07 37.36 46.15
CA ALA A 211 31.55 38.75 46.03
C ALA A 211 30.39 39.75 46.22
N TYR A 212 30.66 40.90 46.85
CA TYR A 212 29.71 42.02 47.01
C TYR A 212 30.01 43.16 46.03
N PRO A 213 28.98 43.85 45.48
CA PRO A 213 29.08 45.24 45.00
C PRO A 213 28.53 46.25 46.04
N PRO A 214 28.94 47.54 46.00
CA PRO A 214 28.73 48.50 47.10
C PRO A 214 27.49 49.40 47.00
N TYR A 215 27.15 50.05 48.12
CA TYR A 215 26.21 51.17 48.20
C TYR A 215 26.77 52.47 47.57
N PRO A 216 25.91 53.36 47.05
CA PRO A 216 26.26 54.76 46.80
C PRO A 216 26.22 55.60 48.10
N THR A 217 27.18 56.52 48.25
CA THR A 217 27.30 57.39 49.43
C THR A 217 26.57 58.73 49.22
N SER A 218 25.91 59.24 50.27
CA SER A 218 25.55 60.66 50.36
C SER A 218 25.79 61.22 51.77
N THR A 219 26.66 62.20 51.89
CA THR A 219 27.00 62.87 53.16
C THR A 219 26.63 64.35 53.13
N GLY A 220 25.56 64.69 53.87
CA GLY A 220 25.47 65.90 54.72
C GLY A 220 25.30 67.26 54.02
N VAL A 221 24.98 68.37 54.71
CA VAL A 221 24.55 68.66 56.10
C VAL A 221 23.68 69.96 56.00
N THR A 222 22.86 70.51 56.92
CA THR A 222 22.70 70.47 58.40
C THR A 222 21.24 70.85 58.79
N SER A 223 21.04 71.31 60.04
CA SER A 223 20.00 72.26 60.51
C SER A 223 18.52 71.85 60.46
N THR A 224 18.11 71.18 61.54
CA THR A 224 17.00 71.59 62.43
C THR A 224 16.00 72.65 61.93
N GLN A 225 14.76 72.23 61.70
CA GLN A 225 13.60 72.83 62.38
C GLN A 225 12.47 71.80 62.50
N SER A 226 11.63 71.96 63.53
CA SER A 226 10.43 71.15 63.74
C SER A 226 9.21 71.84 63.12
N THR A 227 8.07 71.13 63.13
CA THR A 227 6.78 71.53 62.52
C THR A 227 6.73 71.41 60.99
N GLY A 228 5.53 71.19 60.45
CA GLY A 228 5.33 70.70 59.08
C GLY A 228 4.68 69.32 59.06
N THR A 229 3.41 69.27 59.47
CA THR A 229 2.54 68.10 59.40
C THR A 229 2.65 67.42 58.03
N ILE A 230 2.71 66.09 57.96
CA ILE A 230 2.26 65.41 56.74
C ILE A 230 0.76 65.69 56.66
N SER A 231 0.37 66.66 55.83
CA SER A 231 -1.02 67.04 55.67
C SER A 231 -1.84 65.83 55.25
N GLU A 232 -3.08 65.73 55.74
CA GLU A 232 -3.96 64.61 55.40
C GLU A 232 -4.10 64.50 53.87
N ASP A 233 -4.07 65.64 53.17
CA ASP A 233 -4.11 65.74 51.71
C ASP A 233 -2.87 65.20 51.00
N HIS A 234 -1.67 65.25 51.60
CA HIS A 234 -0.50 64.56 51.04
C HIS A 234 -0.60 63.03 51.18
N ILE A 235 -1.17 62.54 52.29
CA ILE A 235 -1.44 61.11 52.48
C ILE A 235 -2.54 60.65 51.51
N ARG A 236 -3.64 61.41 51.40
CA ARG A 236 -4.73 61.18 50.44
C ARG A 236 -4.21 61.17 49.01
N ALA A 237 -3.39 62.14 48.60
CA ALA A 237 -2.80 62.21 47.26
C ALA A 237 -1.87 61.01 46.98
N SER A 238 -1.04 60.60 47.94
CA SER A 238 -0.18 59.42 47.81
C SER A 238 -0.99 58.12 47.68
N LEU A 239 -2.04 57.96 48.49
CA LEU A 239 -2.94 56.80 48.41
C LEU A 239 -3.77 56.79 47.12
N LEU A 240 -4.28 57.94 46.67
CA LEU A 240 -5.00 58.07 45.40
C LEU A 240 -4.10 57.71 44.21
N SER A 241 -2.87 58.24 44.18
CA SER A 241 -1.88 57.89 43.15
C SER A 241 -1.49 56.41 43.20
N ALA A 242 -1.30 55.82 44.39
CA ALA A 242 -1.02 54.39 44.52
C ALA A 242 -2.20 53.49 44.07
N VAL A 243 -3.44 53.91 44.30
CA VAL A 243 -4.65 53.23 43.80
C VAL A 243 -4.76 53.39 42.29
N GLU A 244 -4.53 54.59 41.75
CA GLU A 244 -4.54 54.84 40.31
C GLU A 244 -3.49 53.98 39.60
N ASP A 245 -2.26 53.93 40.12
CA ASP A 245 -1.16 53.15 39.56
C ASP A 245 -1.43 51.63 39.68
N LYS A 246 -2.15 51.20 40.72
CA LYS A 246 -2.59 49.80 40.89
C LYS A 246 -3.69 49.42 39.90
N VAL A 247 -4.66 50.31 39.65
CA VAL A 247 -5.72 50.14 38.64
C VAL A 247 -5.11 50.17 37.23
N ARG A 248 -4.25 51.15 36.94
CA ARG A 248 -3.51 51.30 35.68
C ARG A 248 -2.69 50.05 35.36
N ARG A 249 -1.93 49.51 36.33
CA ARG A 249 -1.20 48.25 36.18
C ARG A 249 -2.11 47.06 35.88
N ARG A 250 -3.22 46.89 36.62
CA ARG A 250 -4.18 45.80 36.34
C ARG A 250 -4.87 45.95 34.98
N LEU A 251 -5.17 47.18 34.54
CA LEU A 251 -5.74 47.45 33.23
C LEU A 251 -4.74 47.08 32.11
N SER A 252 -3.47 47.48 32.23
CA SER A 252 -2.42 47.11 31.29
C SER A 252 -2.14 45.60 31.25
N GLU A 253 -2.20 44.93 32.40
CA GLU A 253 -2.04 43.46 32.51
C GLU A 253 -3.19 42.72 31.80
N ILE A 254 -4.45 43.09 32.07
CA ILE A 254 -5.63 42.52 31.41
C ILE A 254 -5.62 42.83 29.90
N PHE A 255 -5.25 44.04 29.51
CA PHE A 255 -5.16 44.42 28.10
C PHE A 255 -4.07 43.63 27.36
N ALA A 256 -2.88 43.47 27.95
CA ALA A 256 -1.81 42.68 27.38
C ALA A 256 -2.18 41.19 27.27
N GLN A 257 -2.84 40.62 28.29
CA GLN A 257 -3.36 39.25 28.25
C GLN A 257 -4.39 39.07 27.14
N SER A 258 -5.39 39.96 27.07
CA SER A 258 -6.43 39.91 26.05
C SER A 258 -5.86 40.09 24.64
N GLN A 259 -4.88 40.98 24.45
CA GLN A 259 -4.21 41.19 23.18
C GLN A 259 -3.41 39.97 22.72
N ALA A 260 -2.74 39.27 23.65
CA ALA A 260 -2.02 38.03 23.35
C ALA A 260 -2.97 36.85 23.04
N GLU A 261 -4.12 36.77 23.74
CA GLU A 261 -5.18 35.79 23.44
C GLU A 261 -5.81 36.02 22.06
N ILE A 262 -6.07 37.28 21.69
CA ILE A 262 -6.53 37.64 20.33
C ILE A 262 -5.48 37.25 19.27
N GLU A 263 -4.18 37.42 19.56
CA GLU A 263 -3.12 37.03 18.62
C GLU A 263 -3.02 35.51 18.44
N THR A 264 -3.10 34.72 19.52
CA THR A 264 -3.07 33.26 19.40
C THR A 264 -4.33 32.72 18.72
N LEU A 265 -5.52 33.24 19.05
CA LEU A 265 -6.77 32.89 18.37
C LEU A 265 -6.69 33.21 16.87
N LYS A 266 -6.25 34.42 16.50
CA LYS A 266 -6.08 34.83 15.10
C LYS A 266 -5.03 33.99 14.36
N LYS A 267 -3.99 33.51 15.05
CA LYS A 267 -3.05 32.53 14.46
C LYS A 267 -3.76 31.21 14.17
N THR A 268 -4.52 30.66 15.12
CA THR A 268 -5.29 29.42 14.90
C THR A 268 -6.37 29.56 13.83
N GLU A 269 -7.01 30.72 13.70
CA GLU A 269 -7.95 31.03 12.62
C GLU A 269 -7.27 30.93 11.24
N ASN A 270 -6.09 31.53 11.09
CA ASN A 270 -5.31 31.46 9.86
C ASN A 270 -4.84 30.02 9.54
N GLU A 271 -4.41 29.27 10.56
CA GLU A 271 -4.02 27.85 10.39
C GLU A 271 -5.20 26.97 9.98
N LEU A 272 -6.38 27.16 10.60
CA LEU A 272 -7.63 26.49 10.23
C LEU A 272 -8.09 26.87 8.81
N ARG A 273 -8.01 28.15 8.44
CA ARG A 273 -8.39 28.64 7.10
C ARG A 273 -7.45 28.13 6.00
N MET A 274 -6.14 28.02 6.29
CA MET A 274 -5.19 27.32 5.42
C MET A 274 -5.50 25.82 5.34
N GLY A 275 -5.94 25.20 6.44
CA GLY A 275 -6.40 23.81 6.47
C GLY A 275 -7.62 23.59 5.58
N GLN A 276 -8.66 24.43 5.71
CA GLN A 276 -9.85 24.42 4.87
C GLN A 276 -9.48 24.55 3.38
N SER A 277 -8.69 25.57 3.01
CA SER A 277 -8.29 25.78 1.61
C SER A 277 -7.53 24.58 1.03
N LYS A 278 -6.73 23.88 1.83
CA LYS A 278 -6.05 22.64 1.40
C LYS A 278 -7.01 21.46 1.26
N LEU A 279 -8.01 21.34 2.13
CA LEU A 279 -9.03 20.30 2.04
C LEU A 279 -9.96 20.51 0.84
N GLU A 280 -10.32 21.75 0.51
CA GLU A 280 -11.08 22.08 -0.70
C GLU A 280 -10.30 21.76 -1.99
N ASP A 281 -8.99 22.06 -2.02
CA ASP A 281 -8.13 21.78 -3.17
C ASP A 281 -7.87 20.27 -3.35
N LEU A 282 -7.65 19.55 -2.24
CA LEU A 282 -7.60 18.08 -2.23
C LEU A 282 -8.92 17.44 -2.67
N GLY A 283 -10.07 17.99 -2.26
CA GLY A 283 -11.38 17.54 -2.70
C GLY A 283 -11.55 17.64 -4.21
N ARG A 284 -11.32 18.84 -4.78
CA ARG A 284 -11.36 19.08 -6.23
C ARG A 284 -10.42 18.15 -7.01
N ARG A 285 -9.24 17.88 -6.46
CA ARG A 285 -8.28 16.95 -7.05
C ARG A 285 -8.79 15.51 -7.04
N LEU A 286 -9.41 15.05 -5.95
CA LEU A 286 -10.02 13.72 -5.87
C LEU A 286 -11.21 13.58 -6.83
N ASP A 287 -12.06 14.60 -6.95
CA ASP A 287 -13.15 14.64 -7.93
C ASP A 287 -12.62 14.53 -9.37
N GLN A 288 -11.51 15.24 -9.67
CA GLN A 288 -10.85 15.18 -10.97
C GLN A 288 -10.25 13.79 -11.24
N GLU A 289 -9.47 13.23 -10.29
CA GLU A 289 -8.86 11.90 -10.41
C GLU A 289 -9.93 10.79 -10.54
N GLN A 290 -11.05 10.89 -9.81
CA GLN A 290 -12.21 10.00 -10.00
C GLN A 290 -12.77 10.11 -11.42
N SER A 291 -13.00 11.33 -11.93
CA SER A 291 -13.56 11.53 -13.27
C SER A 291 -12.63 11.00 -14.39
N GLU A 292 -11.32 11.02 -14.18
CA GLU A 292 -10.34 10.45 -15.10
C GLU A 292 -10.33 8.92 -15.06
N VAL A 293 -10.39 8.32 -13.86
CA VAL A 293 -10.51 6.87 -13.68
C VAL A 293 -11.81 6.34 -14.28
N GLU A 294 -12.94 7.02 -14.10
CA GLU A 294 -14.22 6.64 -14.70
C GLU A 294 -14.18 6.67 -16.24
N ARG A 295 -13.57 7.70 -16.84
CA ARG A 295 -13.35 7.76 -18.31
C ARG A 295 -12.43 6.64 -18.80
N SER A 296 -11.38 6.34 -18.05
CA SER A 296 -10.44 5.26 -18.36
C SER A 296 -11.15 3.89 -18.34
N ILE A 297 -11.95 3.62 -17.31
CA ILE A 297 -12.79 2.41 -17.20
C ILE A 297 -13.80 2.33 -18.34
N ALA A 298 -14.42 3.45 -18.74
CA ALA A 298 -15.34 3.47 -19.88
C ALA A 298 -14.65 3.07 -21.19
N SER A 299 -13.52 3.70 -21.54
CA SER A 299 -12.77 3.39 -22.77
C SER A 299 -12.16 1.97 -22.75
N LEU A 300 -11.76 1.46 -21.58
CA LEU A 300 -11.31 0.06 -21.45
C LEU A 300 -12.46 -0.94 -21.65
N ARG A 301 -13.69 -0.63 -21.21
CA ARG A 301 -14.88 -1.47 -21.46
C ARG A 301 -15.29 -1.45 -22.93
N GLU A 302 -15.28 -0.27 -23.56
CA GLU A 302 -15.53 -0.09 -24.99
C GLU A 302 -14.58 -0.97 -25.82
N ARG A 303 -13.27 -0.84 -25.59
CA ARG A 303 -12.25 -1.70 -26.25
C ARG A 303 -12.39 -3.18 -25.92
N HIS A 304 -12.82 -3.53 -24.71
CA HIS A 304 -13.10 -4.93 -24.36
C HIS A 304 -14.23 -5.48 -25.23
N THR A 305 -15.33 -4.72 -25.39
CA THR A 305 -16.43 -5.13 -26.27
C THR A 305 -16.01 -5.18 -27.74
N GLU A 306 -15.21 -4.24 -28.25
CA GLU A 306 -14.65 -4.30 -29.62
C GLU A 306 -13.80 -5.56 -29.85
N LEU A 307 -13.00 -5.94 -28.85
CA LEU A 307 -12.15 -7.14 -28.89
C LEU A 307 -12.98 -8.44 -28.78
N GLU A 308 -14.02 -8.48 -27.95
CA GLU A 308 -14.94 -9.62 -27.87
C GLU A 308 -15.73 -9.80 -29.17
N ASP A 309 -16.21 -8.71 -29.77
CA ASP A 309 -16.86 -8.70 -31.08
C ASP A 309 -15.93 -9.22 -32.19
N SER A 310 -14.65 -8.82 -32.14
CA SER A 310 -13.62 -9.26 -33.09
C SER A 310 -13.25 -10.73 -32.88
N LEU A 311 -13.14 -11.18 -31.63
CA LEU A 311 -12.93 -12.58 -31.27
C LEU A 311 -14.14 -13.46 -31.70
N GLY A 312 -15.36 -12.94 -31.58
CA GLY A 312 -16.58 -13.61 -32.03
C GLY A 312 -16.60 -13.78 -33.55
N LYS A 313 -16.21 -12.73 -34.30
CA LYS A 313 -16.05 -12.78 -35.77
C LYS A 313 -15.00 -13.82 -36.17
N LEU A 314 -13.83 -13.82 -35.54
CA LEU A 314 -12.78 -14.81 -35.80
C LEU A 314 -13.24 -16.25 -35.52
N LYS A 315 -13.87 -16.51 -34.36
CA LYS A 315 -14.44 -17.83 -34.02
C LYS A 315 -15.54 -18.29 -34.98
N SER A 316 -16.22 -17.37 -35.66
CA SER A 316 -17.20 -17.72 -36.71
C SER A 316 -16.56 -18.09 -38.06
N GLN A 317 -15.26 -17.82 -38.24
CA GLN A 317 -14.49 -18.12 -39.46
C GLN A 317 -13.66 -19.41 -39.37
N ASP A 318 -13.56 -20.06 -38.20
CA ASP A 318 -12.78 -21.28 -37.94
C ASP A 318 -13.10 -22.47 -38.89
N ALA A 319 -14.22 -22.43 -39.62
CA ALA A 319 -14.60 -23.44 -40.62
C ALA A 319 -13.76 -23.41 -41.92
N ASN A 320 -13.04 -22.32 -42.22
CA ASN A 320 -12.22 -22.19 -43.43
C ASN A 320 -10.97 -21.32 -43.16
N PHE A 321 -10.21 -21.65 -42.12
CA PHE A 321 -8.96 -20.97 -41.79
C PHE A 321 -7.86 -21.37 -42.80
N ASP A 322 -7.50 -20.45 -43.70
CA ASP A 322 -6.35 -20.61 -44.59
C ASP A 322 -5.04 -20.30 -43.85
N VAL A 323 -4.09 -21.24 -43.88
CA VAL A 323 -2.78 -21.10 -43.24
C VAL A 323 -1.97 -19.99 -43.90
N ASP A 324 -2.17 -19.74 -45.20
CA ASP A 324 -1.50 -18.65 -45.93
C ASP A 324 -2.08 -17.26 -45.60
N GLU A 325 -3.24 -17.20 -44.94
CA GLU A 325 -3.78 -15.98 -44.32
C GLU A 325 -3.36 -15.81 -42.85
N ALA A 326 -2.74 -16.80 -42.22
CA ALA A 326 -2.13 -16.62 -40.89
C ALA A 326 -0.83 -15.77 -40.95
N VAL A 327 -0.13 -15.80 -42.10
CA VAL A 327 1.21 -15.20 -42.26
C VAL A 327 1.14 -13.84 -42.99
N VAL A 328 0.31 -12.93 -42.48
CA VAL A 328 0.18 -11.57 -43.06
C VAL A 328 1.31 -10.66 -42.60
N THR A 329 2.01 -10.05 -43.56
CA THR A 329 2.99 -8.97 -43.31
C THR A 329 2.31 -7.65 -42.95
N THR A 330 2.96 -6.82 -42.13
CA THR A 330 2.44 -5.57 -41.53
C THR A 330 1.81 -4.53 -42.48
N ALA A 331 2.05 -4.59 -43.79
CA ALA A 331 1.40 -3.73 -44.78
C ALA A 331 1.18 -4.45 -46.13
N PRO A 332 0.17 -4.05 -46.95
CA PRO A 332 -0.15 -4.73 -48.20
C PRO A 332 1.00 -4.82 -49.22
N ILE A 333 1.89 -3.82 -49.24
CA ILE A 333 3.07 -3.80 -50.13
C ILE A 333 4.07 -4.92 -49.79
N TYR A 334 4.17 -5.29 -48.51
CA TYR A 334 5.01 -6.41 -48.07
C TYR A 334 4.36 -7.76 -48.40
N ARG A 335 3.02 -7.88 -48.41
CA ARG A 335 2.31 -9.11 -48.84
C ARG A 335 2.50 -9.34 -50.34
N GLN A 336 2.46 -8.27 -51.14
CA GLN A 336 2.80 -8.32 -52.56
C GLN A 336 4.25 -8.74 -52.78
N LEU A 337 5.21 -8.19 -52.03
CA LEU A 337 6.63 -8.56 -52.13
C LEU A 337 6.89 -10.03 -51.72
N LEU A 338 6.26 -10.49 -50.62
CA LEU A 338 6.39 -11.86 -50.12
C LEU A 338 5.83 -12.88 -51.14
N ASN A 339 4.60 -12.64 -51.62
CA ASN A 339 3.97 -13.52 -52.62
C ASN A 339 4.78 -13.53 -53.93
N ALA A 340 5.25 -12.37 -54.40
CA ALA A 340 6.07 -12.29 -55.61
C ALA A 340 7.40 -13.05 -55.47
N TYR A 341 8.02 -13.06 -54.29
CA TYR A 341 9.23 -13.83 -54.00
C TYR A 341 8.96 -15.35 -53.93
N ALA A 342 7.90 -15.76 -53.23
CA ALA A 342 7.49 -17.16 -53.11
C ALA A 342 7.13 -17.76 -54.48
N GLU A 343 6.39 -17.02 -55.32
CA GLU A 343 6.10 -17.43 -56.70
C GLU A 343 7.36 -17.50 -57.57
N GLU A 344 8.37 -16.67 -57.32
CA GLU A 344 9.60 -16.64 -58.12
C GLU A 344 10.48 -17.86 -57.84
N ALA A 345 10.69 -18.18 -56.56
CA ALA A 345 11.34 -19.41 -56.13
C ALA A 345 10.61 -20.66 -56.68
N ALA A 346 9.28 -20.68 -56.60
CA ALA A 346 8.48 -21.77 -57.17
C ALA A 346 8.60 -21.88 -58.71
N THR A 347 8.85 -20.76 -59.43
CA THR A 347 9.16 -20.85 -60.88
C THR A 347 10.57 -21.37 -61.15
N GLU A 348 11.55 -21.11 -60.29
CA GLU A 348 12.92 -21.63 -60.43
C GLU A 348 12.95 -23.16 -60.20
N ASP A 349 12.31 -23.64 -59.13
CA ASP A 349 12.11 -25.08 -58.88
C ASP A 349 11.36 -25.77 -60.02
N ALA A 350 10.29 -25.15 -60.54
CA ALA A 350 9.55 -25.70 -61.67
C ALA A 350 10.41 -25.82 -62.94
N ILE A 351 11.28 -24.85 -63.23
CA ILE A 351 12.25 -24.94 -64.34
C ILE A 351 13.28 -26.05 -64.09
N TYR A 352 13.78 -26.20 -62.85
CA TYR A 352 14.71 -27.26 -62.47
C TYR A 352 14.12 -28.66 -62.73
N TYR A 353 12.93 -28.94 -62.20
CA TYR A 353 12.28 -30.24 -62.34
C TYR A 353 11.82 -30.53 -63.77
N LEU A 354 11.44 -29.52 -64.55
CA LEU A 354 11.21 -29.68 -66.00
C LEU A 354 12.51 -30.08 -66.74
N GLY A 355 13.64 -29.48 -66.37
CA GLY A 355 14.97 -29.83 -66.91
C GLY A 355 15.44 -31.23 -66.48
N GLU A 356 15.01 -31.72 -65.33
CA GLU A 356 15.22 -33.12 -64.93
C GLU A 356 14.27 -34.09 -65.64
N GLY A 357 13.00 -33.72 -65.83
CA GLY A 357 12.03 -34.49 -66.61
C GLY A 357 12.45 -34.72 -68.05
N LEU A 358 13.04 -33.71 -68.70
CA LEU A 358 13.67 -33.84 -70.02
C LEU A 358 14.86 -34.82 -69.98
N ARG A 359 15.78 -34.68 -69.01
CA ARG A 359 16.95 -35.57 -68.87
C ARG A 359 16.57 -37.02 -68.58
N ARG A 360 15.45 -37.26 -67.91
CA ARG A 360 14.88 -38.59 -67.62
C ARG A 360 14.01 -39.13 -68.78
N GLY A 361 13.83 -38.40 -69.88
CA GLY A 361 13.02 -38.81 -71.03
C GLY A 361 11.50 -38.81 -70.78
N VAL A 362 11.04 -38.15 -69.71
CA VAL A 362 9.62 -38.09 -69.32
C VAL A 362 8.87 -36.98 -70.07
N ILE A 363 9.58 -35.99 -70.60
CA ILE A 363 9.02 -34.80 -71.26
C ILE A 363 9.71 -34.60 -72.61
N GLU A 364 8.93 -34.39 -73.67
CA GLU A 364 9.44 -34.07 -75.01
C GLU A 364 10.05 -32.66 -75.09
N LEU A 365 11.03 -32.48 -75.98
CA LEU A 365 11.80 -31.24 -76.09
C LEU A 365 10.93 -30.00 -76.42
N ASP A 366 9.90 -30.13 -77.27
CA ASP A 366 9.02 -28.99 -77.59
C ASP A 366 8.16 -28.57 -76.40
N VAL A 367 7.59 -29.56 -75.68
CA VAL A 367 6.82 -29.33 -74.44
C VAL A 367 7.69 -28.65 -73.38
N PHE A 368 8.94 -29.12 -73.21
CA PHE A 368 9.93 -28.48 -72.34
C PHE A 368 10.22 -27.03 -72.75
N LEU A 369 10.58 -26.78 -74.01
CA LEU A 369 10.93 -25.44 -74.51
C LEU A 369 9.74 -24.46 -74.41
N LYS A 370 8.52 -24.93 -74.66
CA LYS A 370 7.28 -24.15 -74.52
C LYS A 370 7.02 -23.77 -73.06
N ASN A 371 7.15 -24.72 -72.14
CA ASN A 371 6.89 -24.50 -70.72
C ASN A 371 7.98 -23.63 -70.07
N VAL A 372 9.27 -23.89 -70.33
CA VAL A 372 10.37 -23.04 -69.82
C VAL A 372 10.26 -21.61 -70.36
N ARG A 373 9.96 -21.42 -71.66
CA ARG A 373 9.74 -20.06 -72.21
C ARG A 373 8.57 -19.33 -71.54
N SER A 374 7.55 -20.05 -71.08
CA SER A 374 6.44 -19.49 -70.31
C SER A 374 6.87 -19.12 -68.88
N LEU A 375 7.55 -20.04 -68.18
CA LEU A 375 8.02 -19.84 -66.81
C LEU A 375 9.06 -18.72 -66.72
N SER A 376 10.04 -18.64 -67.61
CA SER A 376 11.02 -17.55 -67.63
C SER A 376 10.39 -16.18 -67.90
N ARG A 377 9.27 -16.12 -68.64
CA ARG A 377 8.47 -14.87 -68.77
C ARG A 377 7.76 -14.52 -67.47
N LYS A 378 7.18 -15.49 -66.76
CA LYS A 378 6.59 -15.27 -65.43
C LYS A 378 7.67 -14.81 -64.43
N GLN A 379 8.81 -15.49 -64.39
CA GLN A 379 9.96 -15.17 -63.54
C GLN A 379 10.47 -13.74 -63.78
N PHE A 380 10.61 -13.31 -65.04
CA PHE A 380 10.98 -11.92 -65.37
C PHE A 380 9.96 -10.91 -64.82
N MET A 381 8.66 -11.17 -65.00
CA MET A 381 7.61 -10.28 -64.48
C MET A 381 7.57 -10.25 -62.95
N LEU A 382 7.82 -11.38 -62.27
CA LEU A 382 7.92 -11.46 -60.82
C LEU A 382 9.13 -10.70 -60.28
N ARG A 383 10.31 -10.84 -60.92
CA ARG A 383 11.52 -10.08 -60.55
C ARG A 383 11.31 -8.57 -60.73
N ALA A 384 10.70 -8.14 -61.84
CA ALA A 384 10.35 -6.74 -62.06
C ALA A 384 9.29 -6.22 -61.07
N LEU A 385 8.33 -7.04 -60.67
CA LEU A 385 7.35 -6.71 -59.64
C LEU A 385 8.02 -6.53 -58.27
N MET A 386 8.88 -7.47 -57.86
CA MET A 386 9.65 -7.37 -56.61
C MET A 386 10.51 -6.11 -56.56
N GLU A 387 11.17 -5.73 -57.66
CA GLU A 387 11.99 -4.52 -57.72
C GLU A 387 11.13 -3.26 -57.49
N ARG A 388 9.96 -3.15 -58.14
CA ARG A 388 9.03 -2.03 -57.92
C ARG A 388 8.45 -2.01 -56.51
N CYS A 389 8.10 -3.18 -55.94
CA CYS A 389 7.64 -3.28 -54.56
C CYS A 389 8.71 -2.84 -53.55
N ARG A 390 9.98 -3.21 -53.77
CA ARG A 390 11.12 -2.76 -52.94
C ARG A 390 11.32 -1.25 -53.00
N GLN A 391 11.34 -0.67 -54.21
CA GLN A 391 11.42 0.79 -54.41
C GLN A 391 10.28 1.51 -53.67
N GLN A 392 9.03 1.05 -53.81
CA GLN A 392 7.86 1.67 -53.20
C GLN A 392 7.78 1.45 -51.67
N ALA A 393 8.40 0.40 -51.14
CA ALA A 393 8.50 0.13 -49.71
C ALA A 393 9.67 0.87 -49.01
N GLY A 394 10.47 1.65 -49.73
CA GLY A 394 11.68 2.28 -49.19
C GLY A 394 12.85 1.31 -48.94
N LEU A 395 12.74 0.07 -49.42
CA LEU A 395 13.75 -0.98 -49.32
C LEU A 395 14.70 -0.89 -50.53
N SER A 396 15.47 0.20 -50.62
CA SER A 396 16.34 0.46 -51.77
C SER A 396 17.60 -0.43 -51.78
N ALA A 397 17.67 -1.31 -52.79
CA ALA A 397 18.82 -2.13 -53.20
C ALA A 397 19.36 -3.11 -52.14
#